data_AF-A0A4V3EN24-F1
#
_entry.id   AF-A0A4V3EN24-F1
#
_cell.length_a   1.000
_cell.length_b   1.000
_cell.length_c   1.000
_cell.angle_alpha   90.00
_cell.angle_beta   90.00
_cell.angle_gamma   90.00
#
_symmetry.space_group_name_H-M   'P 1'
#
loop_
_entity.id
_entity.type
_entity.pdbx_description
1 polymer ?
#
loop_
_entity_poly.entity_id
_entity_poly.type
_entity_poly.pdbx_seq_one_letter_code
_entity_poly.pdbx_strand_id
1 'polypeptide(L)'
;LAVRRSGVDPTDVEGTYVQRGFLPRWLATFLGISVALALAFVMIWIAYKPQVRTSATEQTQQAGVALSPSPSESALALPSTPESAPAEQPQAQQPVAQESKDDGGGADKDEEGKGGGETKKPAKPAPKPVVPAENILLRNTISHMCAELPGRDKGVADGPVQQAVCDDTDGDNQIWNLEVKYKKGGPGGAPLFQIRNIKDKFCMDLPYHGAAAVGTPVTEFHCDSTTSTDNQLWWVDKQESGAYWIRNFSSNQKCLGVEGANGGSLFSKLVLDNCSNVDDQEWEIIHPKKD
;
A
#
# COMPACT_ATOMS: atom_id res chain seq x y z
N LEU A 1 49.67 1.29 27.48
CA LEU A 1 48.95 2.08 26.42
C LEU A 1 48.51 3.39 27.07
N ALA A 2 49.05 4.54 26.67
CA ALA A 2 48.90 5.78 27.45
C ALA A 2 47.85 6.73 26.85
N VAL A 3 46.83 7.09 27.65
CA VAL A 3 45.84 8.11 27.28
C VAL A 3 46.35 9.48 27.73
N ARG A 4 46.62 10.37 26.77
CA ARG A 4 46.97 11.77 27.08
C ARG A 4 45.72 12.64 27.20
N ARG A 5 45.44 13.13 28.41
CA ARG A 5 44.67 14.36 28.62
C ARG A 5 45.68 15.48 28.84
N SER A 6 45.52 16.62 28.16
CA SER A 6 46.55 17.67 28.20
C SER A 6 46.73 18.20 29.64
N GLY A 7 47.98 18.20 30.10
CA GLY A 7 48.40 18.83 31.34
C GLY A 7 48.72 17.93 32.54
N VAL A 8 48.68 16.59 32.42
CA VAL A 8 49.04 15.69 33.54
C VAL A 8 49.91 14.52 33.04
N ASP A 9 50.86 14.07 33.87
CA ASP A 9 51.77 12.97 33.55
C ASP A 9 51.02 11.68 33.19
N PRO A 10 51.45 10.98 32.12
CA PRO A 10 50.73 9.83 31.58
C PRO A 10 50.76 8.66 32.56
N THR A 11 49.58 8.16 32.92
CA THR A 11 49.44 6.93 33.72
C THR A 11 49.51 5.72 32.79
N ASP A 12 50.41 4.79 33.08
CA ASP A 12 50.57 3.58 32.26
C ASP A 12 49.42 2.61 32.53
N VAL A 13 48.69 2.25 31.48
CA VAL A 13 47.58 1.30 31.55
C VAL A 13 48.02 -0.01 30.93
N GLU A 14 48.08 -1.04 31.78
CA GLU A 14 48.23 -2.45 31.39
C GLU A 14 46.88 -2.94 30.86
N GLY A 15 46.75 -3.09 29.54
CA GLY A 15 45.51 -3.51 28.91
C GLY A 15 45.78 -4.39 27.70
N THR A 16 45.28 -5.63 27.73
CA THR A 16 45.36 -6.57 26.62
C THR A 16 44.39 -6.17 25.52
N TYR A 17 44.89 -6.03 24.29
CA TYR A 17 44.07 -5.66 23.13
C TYR A 17 43.14 -6.82 22.76
N VAL A 18 41.84 -6.68 23.00
CA VAL A 18 40.84 -7.64 22.51
C VAL A 18 40.44 -7.22 21.10
N GLN A 19 41.12 -7.76 20.09
CA GLN A 19 40.66 -7.70 18.71
C GLN A 19 39.38 -8.53 18.58
N ARG A 20 38.22 -7.92 18.83
CA ARG A 20 36.95 -8.51 18.46
C ARG A 20 36.93 -8.60 16.93
N GLY A 21 36.88 -9.82 16.40
CA GLY A 21 36.80 -10.04 14.96
C GLY A 21 35.70 -9.19 14.35
N PHE A 22 36.07 -8.36 13.37
CA PHE A 22 35.19 -7.41 12.69
C PHE A 22 34.07 -8.09 11.88
N LEU A 23 34.21 -9.39 11.60
CA LEU A 23 33.26 -10.13 10.79
C LEU A 23 32.06 -10.60 11.63
N PRO A 24 30.83 -10.21 11.26
CA PRO A 24 29.63 -10.68 11.94
C PRO A 24 29.52 -12.20 11.86
N ARG A 25 29.12 -12.84 12.97
CA ARG A 25 28.98 -14.31 13.04
C ARG A 25 27.99 -14.87 12.01
N TRP A 26 27.06 -14.05 11.51
CA TRP A 26 26.07 -14.43 10.50
C TRP A 26 26.62 -14.49 9.06
N LEU A 27 27.79 -13.91 8.79
CA LEU A 27 28.36 -13.88 7.44
C LEU A 27 28.71 -15.29 6.94
N ALA A 28 29.25 -16.13 7.83
CA ALA A 28 29.58 -17.51 7.50
C ALA A 28 28.33 -18.34 7.15
N THR A 29 27.23 -18.14 7.89
CA THR A 29 25.95 -18.84 7.62
C THR A 29 25.32 -18.37 6.32
N PHE A 30 25.38 -17.07 6.03
CA PHE A 30 24.85 -16.51 4.78
C PHE A 30 25.60 -17.05 3.56
N LEU A 31 26.95 -17.01 3.59
CA LEU A 31 27.77 -17.54 2.50
C LEU A 31 27.56 -19.05 2.29
N GLY A 32 27.40 -19.82 3.37
CA GLY A 32 27.08 -21.25 3.28
C GLY A 32 25.74 -21.53 2.57
N ILE A 33 24.69 -20.77 2.91
CA ILE A 33 23.37 -20.90 2.27
C ILE A 33 23.43 -20.50 0.79
N SER A 34 24.13 -19.41 0.46
CA SER A 34 24.28 -18.97 -0.94
C SER A 34 24.97 -20.02 -1.80
N VAL A 35 26.03 -20.66 -1.29
CA VAL A 35 26.72 -21.75 -2.01
C VAL A 35 25.80 -22.96 -2.19
N ALA A 36 25.02 -23.34 -1.17
CA ALA A 36 24.08 -24.45 -1.28
C ALA A 36 22.99 -24.20 -2.33
N LEU A 37 22.43 -22.99 -2.38
CA LEU A 37 21.42 -22.60 -3.37
C LEU A 37 21.98 -22.60 -4.79
N ALA A 38 23.21 -22.12 -4.98
CA ALA A 38 23.88 -22.13 -6.28
C ALA A 38 24.08 -23.56 -6.80
N LEU A 39 24.53 -24.48 -5.93
CA LEU A 39 24.68 -25.90 -6.29
C LEU A 39 23.33 -26.54 -6.65
N ALA A 40 22.28 -26.27 -5.88
CA ALA A 40 20.94 -26.78 -6.16
C ALA A 40 20.40 -26.27 -7.51
N PHE A 41 20.58 -24.98 -7.80
CA PHE A 41 20.18 -24.38 -9.07
C PHE A 41 20.89 -25.02 -10.27
N VAL A 42 22.21 -25.22 -10.17
CA VAL A 42 22.99 -25.88 -11.22
C VAL A 42 22.52 -27.32 -11.46
N MET A 43 22.23 -28.06 -10.38
CA MET A 43 21.71 -29.43 -10.50
C MET A 43 20.35 -29.48 -11.20
N ILE A 44 19.44 -28.55 -10.86
CA ILE A 44 18.13 -28.45 -11.50
C ILE A 44 18.27 -28.06 -12.98
N TRP A 45 19.16 -27.12 -13.30
CA TRP A 45 19.42 -26.69 -14.68
C TRP A 45 19.89 -27.84 -15.58
N ILE A 46 20.78 -28.71 -15.09
CA ILE A 46 21.28 -29.85 -15.86
C ILE A 46 20.23 -30.97 -15.97
N ALA A 47 19.44 -31.18 -14.91
CA ALA A 47 18.43 -32.25 -14.89
C ALA A 47 17.19 -31.93 -15.72
N TYR A 48 16.85 -30.66 -15.91
CA TYR A 48 15.61 -30.24 -16.58
C TYR A 48 15.81 -30.07 -18.09
N LYS A 49 15.52 -31.11 -18.88
CA LYS A 49 15.44 -31.01 -20.34
C LYS A 49 14.08 -30.42 -20.76
N PRO A 50 14.02 -29.20 -21.33
CA PRO A 50 12.75 -28.68 -21.83
C PRO A 50 12.31 -29.49 -23.06
N GLN A 51 11.16 -30.17 -22.95
CA GLN A 51 10.50 -30.83 -24.07
C GLN A 51 9.80 -29.78 -24.92
N VAL A 52 10.51 -29.20 -25.89
CA VAL A 52 9.91 -28.33 -26.90
C VAL A 52 9.19 -29.19 -27.94
N ARG A 53 7.85 -29.23 -27.88
CA ARG A 53 7.01 -29.73 -28.97
C ARG A 53 6.65 -28.55 -29.86
N THR A 54 7.05 -28.60 -31.13
CA THR A 54 6.66 -27.62 -32.15
C THR A 54 5.27 -27.99 -32.69
N SER A 55 4.32 -27.06 -32.59
CA SER A 55 2.97 -27.19 -33.17
C SER A 55 2.95 -26.68 -34.62
N ALA A 56 3.81 -27.23 -35.48
CA ALA A 56 3.76 -26.95 -36.91
C ALA A 56 2.67 -27.82 -37.56
N THR A 57 1.49 -27.25 -37.81
CA THR A 57 0.44 -27.87 -38.64
C THR A 57 0.51 -27.26 -40.03
N GLU A 58 0.64 -28.09 -41.08
CA GLU A 58 0.60 -27.63 -42.47
C GLU A 58 -0.78 -27.06 -42.82
N GLN A 59 -0.82 -25.82 -43.32
CA GLN A 59 -2.03 -25.11 -43.72
C GLN A 59 -2.43 -25.48 -45.16
N THR A 60 -2.92 -26.70 -45.38
CA THR A 60 -3.34 -27.19 -46.71
C THR A 60 -4.73 -26.71 -47.16
N GLN A 61 -5.49 -26.02 -46.30
CA GLN A 61 -6.88 -25.64 -46.58
C GLN A 61 -7.09 -24.28 -47.29
N GLN A 62 -6.06 -23.43 -47.42
CA GLN A 62 -6.23 -22.11 -48.07
C GLN A 62 -6.05 -22.15 -49.61
N ALA A 63 -5.55 -23.26 -50.18
CA ALA A 63 -5.34 -23.39 -51.64
C ALA A 63 -6.58 -23.92 -52.40
N GLY A 64 -7.59 -24.46 -51.72
CA GLY A 64 -8.80 -25.02 -52.34
C GLY A 64 -9.95 -24.03 -52.57
N VAL A 65 -9.90 -22.83 -51.98
CA VAL A 65 -11.00 -21.84 -52.03
C VAL A 65 -10.83 -20.84 -53.18
N ALA A 66 -9.68 -20.83 -53.85
CA ALA A 66 -9.38 -19.87 -54.93
C ALA A 66 -9.98 -20.21 -56.32
N LEU A 67 -10.89 -21.19 -56.43
CA LEU A 67 -11.46 -21.64 -57.72
C LEU A 67 -13.00 -21.73 -57.77
N SER A 68 -13.74 -20.87 -57.08
CA SER A 68 -15.19 -20.76 -57.33
C SER A 68 -15.63 -19.32 -57.60
N PRO A 69 -16.21 -19.03 -58.78
CA PRO A 69 -16.68 -17.69 -59.12
C PRO A 69 -18.00 -17.35 -58.43
N SER A 70 -18.08 -16.10 -57.96
CA SER A 70 -19.26 -15.46 -57.38
C SER A 70 -20.35 -15.19 -58.43
N PRO A 71 -21.64 -15.34 -58.07
CA PRO A 71 -22.70 -14.53 -58.64
C PRO A 71 -23.22 -13.53 -57.61
N SER A 72 -23.28 -12.28 -58.06
CA SER A 72 -23.97 -11.17 -57.41
C SER A 72 -25.41 -11.07 -57.94
N GLU A 73 -26.26 -10.41 -57.16
CA GLU A 73 -27.53 -9.75 -57.52
C GLU A 73 -28.90 -10.43 -57.24
N SER A 74 -29.67 -9.68 -56.45
CA SER A 74 -31.11 -9.36 -56.58
C SER A 74 -32.17 -10.34 -56.11
N ALA A 75 -32.91 -9.96 -55.05
CA ALA A 75 -34.38 -9.85 -55.09
C ALA A 75 -34.96 -9.09 -53.86
N LEU A 76 -35.82 -8.11 -54.17
CA LEU A 76 -36.78 -7.45 -53.29
C LEU A 76 -37.81 -8.42 -52.69
N ALA A 77 -38.27 -8.18 -51.44
CA ALA A 77 -39.67 -8.30 -51.04
C ALA A 77 -39.94 -7.70 -49.63
N LEU A 78 -41.08 -7.03 -49.52
CA LEU A 78 -41.65 -6.29 -48.37
C LEU A 78 -42.64 -7.20 -47.55
N PRO A 79 -43.35 -6.71 -46.51
CA PRO A 79 -43.52 -7.33 -45.18
C PRO A 79 -44.80 -8.18 -45.01
N SER A 80 -44.90 -8.93 -43.90
CA SER A 80 -46.17 -9.49 -43.38
C SER A 80 -46.10 -9.82 -41.87
N THR A 81 -46.83 -9.06 -41.06
CA THR A 81 -47.50 -9.48 -39.79
C THR A 81 -48.82 -10.21 -40.15
N PRO A 82 -49.62 -10.84 -39.24
CA PRO A 82 -49.67 -10.84 -37.76
C PRO A 82 -49.75 -12.27 -37.15
N GLU A 83 -49.95 -12.50 -35.85
CA GLU A 83 -51.27 -12.89 -35.29
C GLU A 83 -51.12 -13.26 -33.78
N SER A 84 -51.99 -12.67 -32.94
CA SER A 84 -52.67 -13.15 -31.70
C SER A 84 -51.92 -13.93 -30.59
N ALA A 85 -52.18 -13.82 -29.29
CA ALA A 85 -53.03 -13.02 -28.40
C ALA A 85 -52.64 -13.41 -26.92
N PRO A 86 -53.45 -13.25 -25.84
CA PRO A 86 -53.04 -12.50 -24.64
C PRO A 86 -53.13 -13.26 -23.29
N ALA A 87 -52.77 -12.52 -22.22
CA ALA A 87 -53.34 -12.56 -20.86
C ALA A 87 -52.91 -13.66 -19.84
N GLU A 88 -52.23 -13.16 -18.79
CA GLU A 88 -52.63 -13.20 -17.37
C GLU A 88 -52.29 -14.41 -16.46
N GLN A 89 -52.06 -14.06 -15.18
CA GLN A 89 -51.48 -14.82 -14.06
C GLN A 89 -52.26 -16.07 -13.63
N PRO A 90 -51.68 -16.92 -12.75
CA PRO A 90 -52.15 -16.89 -11.34
C PRO A 90 -51.12 -17.20 -10.21
N GLN A 91 -51.50 -16.71 -9.02
CA GLN A 91 -51.23 -17.02 -7.58
C GLN A 91 -50.48 -18.34 -7.22
N ALA A 92 -49.84 -18.58 -6.05
CA ALA A 92 -50.30 -18.33 -4.68
C ALA A 92 -49.24 -18.66 -3.56
N GLN A 93 -49.40 -18.00 -2.40
CA GLN A 93 -49.30 -18.50 -0.99
C GLN A 93 -47.96 -18.83 -0.26
N GLN A 94 -47.67 -18.00 0.77
CA GLN A 94 -47.33 -18.23 2.21
C GLN A 94 -46.81 -19.61 2.71
N PRO A 95 -45.95 -19.69 3.78
CA PRO A 95 -46.29 -19.36 5.19
C PRO A 95 -45.16 -18.73 6.06
N VAL A 96 -45.49 -17.77 6.96
CA VAL A 96 -45.73 -17.84 8.44
C VAL A 96 -44.49 -17.48 9.29
N ALA A 97 -44.74 -16.56 10.23
CA ALA A 97 -43.83 -15.99 11.21
C ALA A 97 -43.61 -16.89 12.44
N GLN A 98 -42.49 -16.69 13.13
CA GLN A 98 -42.44 -16.83 14.60
C GLN A 98 -41.43 -15.82 15.18
N GLU A 99 -41.97 -14.88 15.96
CA GLU A 99 -41.27 -14.00 16.88
C GLU A 99 -40.56 -14.79 17.99
N SER A 100 -39.44 -14.24 18.47
CA SER A 100 -39.17 -14.21 19.91
C SER A 100 -38.41 -12.92 20.22
N LYS A 101 -39.11 -12.01 20.91
CA LYS A 101 -38.52 -10.97 21.76
C LYS A 101 -38.16 -11.63 23.09
N ASP A 102 -37.02 -11.26 23.66
CA ASP A 102 -36.89 -11.25 25.11
C ASP A 102 -36.11 -9.99 25.51
N ASP A 103 -36.68 -9.30 26.49
CA ASP A 103 -36.26 -8.06 27.11
C ASP A 103 -35.99 -8.42 28.57
N GLY A 104 -34.81 -8.12 29.10
CA GLY A 104 -34.42 -8.60 30.42
C GLY A 104 -33.19 -7.89 30.96
N GLY A 105 -33.43 -6.78 31.67
CA GLY A 105 -32.43 -6.05 32.42
C GLY A 105 -31.86 -6.83 33.61
N GLY A 106 -30.67 -6.43 34.01
CA GLY A 106 -29.99 -6.90 35.22
C GLY A 106 -28.98 -5.86 35.65
N ALA A 107 -29.40 -4.99 36.57
CA ALA A 107 -28.53 -4.16 37.37
C ALA A 107 -27.86 -5.04 38.44
N ASP A 108 -26.57 -4.83 38.67
CA ASP A 108 -25.99 -5.01 39.99
C ASP A 108 -25.04 -3.85 40.29
N LYS A 109 -25.25 -3.32 41.49
CA LYS A 109 -24.47 -2.30 42.17
C LYS A 109 -23.38 -2.96 43.01
N ASP A 110 -22.61 -2.09 43.65
CA ASP A 110 -21.68 -2.31 44.76
C ASP A 110 -20.23 -2.55 44.27
N GLU A 111 -19.21 -1.86 44.75
CA GLU A 111 -19.08 -1.09 45.98
C GLU A 111 -17.92 -0.08 45.90
N GLU A 112 -17.95 0.83 46.86
CA GLU A 112 -17.05 1.96 47.09
C GLU A 112 -15.58 1.56 47.33
N GLY A 113 -14.66 2.39 46.79
CA GLY A 113 -13.23 2.33 47.08
C GLY A 113 -12.65 3.74 47.16
N LYS A 114 -12.81 4.34 48.33
CA LYS A 114 -12.41 5.71 48.69
C LYS A 114 -10.90 5.80 48.97
N GLY A 115 -10.25 6.81 48.41
CA GLY A 115 -9.14 7.51 49.06
C GLY A 115 -7.73 7.24 48.55
N GLY A 116 -6.98 8.32 48.31
CA GLY A 116 -5.54 8.27 48.09
C GLY A 116 -5.05 9.41 47.20
N GLY A 117 -5.16 10.65 47.70
CA GLY A 117 -4.60 11.81 47.03
C GLY A 117 -3.08 11.74 47.01
N GLU A 118 -2.51 11.64 45.82
CA GLU A 118 -1.17 12.15 45.55
C GLU A 118 -1.27 13.15 44.42
N THR A 119 -0.82 14.37 44.72
CA THR A 119 -0.66 15.49 43.82
C THR A 119 0.16 15.08 42.59
N LYS A 120 -0.54 14.64 41.53
CA LYS A 120 0.06 14.44 40.21
C LYS A 120 0.40 15.81 39.64
N LYS A 121 1.70 16.09 39.56
CA LYS A 121 2.32 17.04 38.62
C LYS A 121 1.55 16.98 37.29
N PRO A 122 1.16 18.12 36.68
CA PRO A 122 0.34 18.10 35.47
C PRO A 122 1.04 17.24 34.42
N ALA A 123 0.39 16.12 34.08
CA ALA A 123 0.82 15.27 32.99
C ALA A 123 0.86 16.14 31.74
N LYS A 124 2.01 16.18 31.06
CA LYS A 124 2.07 16.78 29.72
C LYS A 124 0.96 16.13 28.89
N PRO A 125 0.15 16.92 28.15
CA PRO A 125 -0.89 16.35 27.30
C PRO A 125 -0.28 15.25 26.42
N ALA A 126 -0.93 14.09 26.37
CA ALA A 126 -0.55 13.07 25.42
C ALA A 126 -0.57 13.70 24.02
N PRO A 127 0.46 13.48 23.18
CA PRO A 127 0.48 14.03 21.83
C PRO A 127 -0.77 13.57 21.10
N LYS A 128 -1.42 14.49 20.39
CA LYS A 128 -2.60 14.18 19.58
C LYS A 128 -2.24 13.10 18.53
N PRO A 129 -3.13 12.14 18.25
CA PRO A 129 -2.92 11.20 17.16
C PRO A 129 -2.72 11.93 15.83
N VAL A 130 -1.81 11.43 15.00
CA VAL A 130 -1.56 11.96 13.64
C VAL A 130 -2.52 11.37 12.59
N VAL A 131 -3.26 10.32 12.94
CA VAL A 131 -4.29 9.66 12.12
C VAL A 131 -5.54 9.44 12.99
N PRO A 132 -6.77 9.69 12.49
CA PRO A 132 -7.10 10.22 11.16
C PRO A 132 -6.60 11.66 10.97
N ALA A 133 -6.43 12.05 9.71
CA ALA A 133 -6.10 13.42 9.33
C ALA A 133 -6.84 13.80 8.05
N GLU A 134 -7.19 15.07 7.91
CA GLU A 134 -7.93 15.59 6.76
C GLU A 134 -7.26 16.84 6.23
N ASN A 135 -7.36 17.03 4.91
CA ASN A 135 -6.78 18.16 4.19
C ASN A 135 -5.29 18.30 4.52
N ILE A 136 -4.50 17.26 4.25
CA ILE A 136 -3.06 17.24 4.53
C ILE A 136 -2.24 17.22 3.24
N LEU A 137 -1.03 17.75 3.34
CA LEU A 137 0.07 17.45 2.43
C LEU A 137 0.90 16.29 2.98
N LEU A 138 1.32 15.41 2.09
CA LEU A 138 2.35 14.40 2.37
C LEU A 138 3.66 14.90 1.76
N ARG A 139 4.55 15.47 2.59
CA ARG A 139 5.83 16.01 2.12
C ARG A 139 6.96 15.03 2.38
N ASN A 140 7.72 14.70 1.36
CA ASN A 140 8.92 13.89 1.49
C ASN A 140 10.02 14.66 2.24
N THR A 141 10.71 14.01 3.19
CA THR A 141 11.73 14.67 4.00
C THR A 141 13.04 14.95 3.25
N ILE A 142 13.33 14.20 2.18
CA ILE A 142 14.56 14.34 1.39
C ILE A 142 14.36 15.33 0.24
N SER A 143 13.32 15.15 -0.57
CA SER A 143 13.08 16.00 -1.74
C SER A 143 12.37 17.32 -1.40
N HIS A 144 11.73 17.39 -0.21
CA HIS A 144 10.85 18.48 0.21
C HIS A 144 9.66 18.73 -0.72
N MET A 145 9.36 17.78 -1.61
CA MET A 145 8.21 17.78 -2.51
C MET A 145 7.04 17.03 -1.89
N CYS A 146 5.83 17.31 -2.37
CA CYS A 146 4.59 16.75 -1.90
C CYS A 146 4.03 15.72 -2.87
N ALA A 147 3.35 14.71 -2.34
CA ALA A 147 2.59 13.76 -3.15
C ALA A 147 1.48 14.49 -3.92
N GLU A 148 1.43 14.30 -5.22
CA GLU A 148 0.52 14.94 -6.16
C GLU A 148 -0.01 13.97 -7.21
N LEU A 149 -0.99 14.44 -7.97
CA LEU A 149 -1.44 13.80 -9.21
C LEU A 149 -0.91 14.60 -10.41
N PRO A 150 -0.70 13.98 -11.57
CA PRO A 150 -0.29 14.70 -12.77
C PRO A 150 -1.23 15.86 -13.14
N GLY A 151 -0.67 17.06 -13.28
CA GLY A 151 -1.43 18.28 -13.56
C GLY A 151 -2.00 18.91 -12.28
N ARG A 152 -3.02 19.77 -12.41
CA ARG A 152 -3.68 20.42 -11.25
C ARG A 152 -5.14 20.02 -11.04
N ASP A 153 -5.71 19.35 -12.04
CA ASP A 153 -7.11 18.92 -12.01
C ASP A 153 -7.23 17.53 -11.37
N LYS A 154 -8.42 16.94 -11.48
CA LYS A 154 -8.66 15.54 -11.09
C LYS A 154 -7.70 14.61 -11.83
N GLY A 155 -7.23 13.58 -11.13
CA GLY A 155 -6.53 12.47 -11.74
C GLY A 155 -7.47 11.59 -12.57
N VAL A 156 -6.95 10.42 -12.91
CA VAL A 156 -7.68 9.36 -13.61
C VAL A 156 -7.44 8.06 -12.88
N ALA A 157 -8.40 7.14 -12.93
CA ALA A 157 -8.19 5.79 -12.38
C ALA A 157 -6.98 5.13 -13.05
N ASP A 158 -6.18 4.44 -12.24
CA ASP A 158 -4.87 3.87 -12.56
C ASP A 158 -3.79 4.90 -12.98
N GLY A 159 -4.08 6.20 -12.80
CA GLY A 159 -3.11 7.27 -12.96
C GLY A 159 -2.02 7.20 -11.88
N PRO A 160 -0.79 7.65 -12.16
CA PRO A 160 0.28 7.60 -11.17
C PRO A 160 0.05 8.64 -10.08
N VAL A 161 0.47 8.30 -8.86
CA VAL A 161 0.79 9.31 -7.85
C VAL A 161 2.27 9.67 -8.04
N GLN A 162 2.59 10.96 -8.06
CA GLN A 162 3.95 11.46 -8.25
C GLN A 162 4.27 12.51 -7.19
N GLN A 163 5.46 13.10 -7.24
CA GLN A 163 5.81 14.22 -6.38
C GLN A 163 5.98 15.52 -7.16
N ALA A 164 5.66 16.65 -6.54
CA ALA A 164 6.04 17.97 -7.05
C ALA A 164 6.21 19.01 -5.95
N VAL A 165 6.54 20.23 -6.36
CA VAL A 165 6.62 21.38 -5.45
C VAL A 165 5.31 21.51 -4.68
N CYS A 166 5.42 21.53 -3.35
CA CYS A 166 4.26 21.62 -2.47
C CYS A 166 3.45 22.89 -2.72
N ASP A 167 2.15 22.73 -2.94
CA ASP A 167 1.14 23.79 -2.96
C ASP A 167 0.15 23.54 -1.82
N ASP A 168 0.11 24.45 -0.83
CA ASP A 168 -0.74 24.34 0.35
C ASP A 168 -2.13 24.97 0.17
N THR A 169 -2.49 25.34 -1.06
CA THR A 169 -3.82 25.84 -1.43
C THR A 169 -4.74 24.71 -1.92
N ASP A 170 -6.04 24.98 -2.02
CA ASP A 170 -7.02 24.08 -2.64
C ASP A 170 -7.01 24.14 -4.19
N GLY A 171 -6.12 24.96 -4.76
CA GLY A 171 -5.91 25.09 -6.20
C GLY A 171 -5.28 23.86 -6.84
N ASP A 172 -4.52 23.07 -6.07
CA ASP A 172 -3.82 21.88 -6.57
C ASP A 172 -4.47 20.57 -6.15
N ASN A 173 -4.00 19.45 -6.69
CA ASN A 173 -4.47 18.09 -6.40
C ASN A 173 -3.60 17.36 -5.37
N GLN A 174 -2.79 18.09 -4.61
CA GLN A 174 -1.80 17.56 -3.66
C GLN A 174 -2.36 17.27 -2.26
N ILE A 175 -3.66 17.46 -2.06
CA ILE A 175 -4.29 17.41 -0.75
C ILE A 175 -4.98 16.06 -0.53
N TRP A 176 -4.70 15.44 0.61
CA TRP A 176 -5.11 14.07 0.93
C TRP A 176 -5.85 13.99 2.27
N ASN A 177 -6.62 12.91 2.45
CA ASN A 177 -7.22 12.50 3.71
C ASN A 177 -6.68 11.12 4.11
N LEU A 178 -6.33 10.96 5.39
CA LEU A 178 -5.98 9.68 6.01
C LEU A 178 -7.22 9.10 6.68
N GLU A 179 -8.02 8.35 5.92
CA GLU A 179 -9.34 7.86 6.32
C GLU A 179 -9.23 6.49 7.01
N VAL A 180 -9.41 6.44 8.33
CA VAL A 180 -9.30 5.19 9.10
C VAL A 180 -10.41 4.22 8.73
N LYS A 181 -10.03 3.01 8.30
CA LYS A 181 -10.93 1.89 7.99
C LYS A 181 -10.98 0.87 9.13
N TYR A 182 -9.83 0.61 9.76
CA TYR A 182 -9.72 -0.35 10.86
C TYR A 182 -8.92 0.24 12.02
N LYS A 183 -9.61 0.60 13.11
CA LYS A 183 -9.01 1.35 14.24
C LYS A 183 -7.82 0.67 14.93
N LYS A 184 -7.73 -0.66 14.86
CA LYS A 184 -6.67 -1.47 15.50
C LYS A 184 -6.23 -2.64 14.59
N GLY A 185 -6.24 -2.43 13.27
CA GLY A 185 -5.95 -3.48 12.30
C GLY A 185 -4.47 -3.71 12.02
N GLY A 186 -3.62 -2.72 12.31
CA GLY A 186 -2.19 -2.75 11.99
C GLY A 186 -1.30 -3.26 13.13
N PRO A 187 0.02 -3.37 12.88
CA PRO A 187 1.01 -3.76 13.88
C PRO A 187 0.93 -2.90 15.14
N GLY A 188 1.06 -3.52 16.31
CA GLY A 188 0.97 -2.81 17.59
C GLY A 188 -0.41 -2.18 17.88
N GLY A 189 -1.46 -2.57 17.13
CA GLY A 189 -2.79 -1.96 17.23
C GLY A 189 -2.91 -0.61 16.52
N ALA A 190 -1.98 -0.30 15.60
CA ALA A 190 -2.05 0.89 14.78
C ALA A 190 -3.33 0.91 13.92
N PRO A 191 -3.92 2.09 13.66
CA PRO A 191 -5.04 2.20 12.74
C PRO A 191 -4.57 1.92 11.30
N LEU A 192 -5.34 1.12 10.56
CA LEU A 192 -5.24 1.03 9.10
C LEU A 192 -6.16 2.07 8.47
N PHE A 193 -5.62 2.81 7.52
CA PHE A 193 -6.32 3.86 6.79
C PHE A 193 -6.08 3.74 5.28
N GLN A 194 -6.99 4.32 4.52
CA GLN A 194 -6.79 4.60 3.09
C GLN A 194 -6.37 6.07 2.93
N ILE A 195 -5.60 6.36 1.88
CA ILE A 195 -5.12 7.72 1.58
C ILE A 195 -5.95 8.24 0.42
N ARG A 196 -6.97 9.06 0.68
CA ARG A 196 -7.91 9.55 -0.34
C ARG A 196 -7.52 10.94 -0.83
N ASN A 197 -7.41 11.13 -2.13
CA ASN A 197 -7.24 12.45 -2.73
C ASN A 197 -8.54 13.26 -2.57
N ILE A 198 -8.46 14.53 -2.17
CA ILE A 198 -9.68 15.32 -1.97
C ILE A 198 -10.32 15.80 -3.27
N LYS A 199 -9.57 15.88 -4.38
CA LYS A 199 -10.03 16.50 -5.62
C LYS A 199 -10.84 15.52 -6.48
N ASP A 200 -10.34 14.32 -6.70
CA ASP A 200 -11.03 13.29 -7.51
C ASP A 200 -11.70 12.19 -6.70
N LYS A 201 -11.38 12.07 -5.40
CA LYS A 201 -11.90 11.10 -4.44
C LYS A 201 -11.37 9.67 -4.62
N PHE A 202 -10.33 9.46 -5.41
CA PHE A 202 -9.61 8.19 -5.50
C PHE A 202 -8.65 8.00 -4.33
N CYS A 203 -8.22 6.76 -4.13
CA CYS A 203 -7.31 6.35 -3.07
C CYS A 203 -5.96 5.94 -3.65
N MET A 204 -4.88 6.20 -2.90
CA MET A 204 -3.57 5.63 -3.21
C MET A 204 -3.64 4.10 -3.14
N ASP A 205 -3.37 3.50 -4.28
CA ASP A 205 -3.62 2.11 -4.59
C ASP A 205 -2.35 1.47 -5.17
N LEU A 206 -2.28 0.15 -5.04
CA LEU A 206 -1.29 -0.67 -5.72
C LEU A 206 -2.04 -1.61 -6.67
N PRO A 207 -1.45 -2.01 -7.81
CA PRO A 207 -2.13 -2.87 -8.76
C PRO A 207 -2.78 -4.11 -8.14
N TYR A 208 -4.02 -4.38 -8.55
CA TYR A 208 -4.88 -5.46 -8.04
C TYR A 208 -5.27 -5.24 -6.57
N HIS A 209 -5.65 -6.29 -5.82
CA HIS A 209 -6.08 -6.16 -4.41
C HIS A 209 -5.04 -6.69 -3.39
N GLY A 210 -3.89 -7.18 -3.89
CA GLY A 210 -2.93 -7.95 -3.12
C GLY A 210 -1.61 -7.23 -2.88
N ALA A 211 -0.73 -7.90 -2.13
CA ALA A 211 0.64 -7.45 -1.94
C ALA A 211 1.35 -7.15 -3.27
N ALA A 212 2.06 -6.02 -3.34
CA ALA A 212 2.92 -5.67 -4.45
C ALA A 212 4.41 -5.80 -4.10
N ALA A 213 5.24 -5.81 -5.14
CA ALA A 213 6.69 -5.88 -4.99
C ALA A 213 7.31 -4.48 -4.80
N VAL A 214 8.53 -4.43 -4.29
CA VAL A 214 9.34 -3.20 -4.29
C VAL A 214 9.54 -2.71 -5.72
N GLY A 215 9.48 -1.41 -5.92
CA GLY A 215 9.51 -0.74 -7.22
C GLY A 215 8.15 -0.65 -7.92
N THR A 216 7.09 -1.25 -7.38
CA THR A 216 5.75 -1.10 -7.96
C THR A 216 5.28 0.36 -7.80
N PRO A 217 4.87 1.03 -8.89
CA PRO A 217 4.30 2.38 -8.81
C PRO A 217 3.02 2.39 -7.98
N VAL A 218 2.87 3.43 -7.18
CA VAL A 218 1.61 3.76 -6.49
C VAL A 218 0.76 4.55 -7.47
N THR A 219 -0.49 4.12 -7.64
CA THR A 219 -1.47 4.73 -8.53
C THR A 219 -2.68 5.21 -7.74
N GLU A 220 -3.65 5.77 -8.42
CA GLU A 220 -4.96 6.08 -7.86
C GLU A 220 -6.02 5.11 -8.34
N PHE A 221 -6.88 4.65 -7.45
CA PHE A 221 -8.05 3.86 -7.83
C PHE A 221 -9.27 4.17 -6.96
N HIS A 222 -10.42 3.60 -7.33
CA HIS A 222 -11.61 3.68 -6.49
C HIS A 222 -11.30 3.19 -5.08
N CYS A 223 -11.69 3.95 -4.06
CA CYS A 223 -11.54 3.55 -2.66
C CYS A 223 -12.48 2.38 -2.32
N ASP A 224 -12.04 1.17 -2.61
CA ASP A 224 -12.88 -0.03 -2.67
C ASP A 224 -12.36 -1.19 -1.82
N SER A 225 -11.46 -0.93 -0.85
CA SER A 225 -11.05 -1.93 0.14
C SER A 225 -12.25 -2.63 0.78
N THR A 226 -12.47 -3.88 0.38
CA THR A 226 -13.55 -4.74 0.90
C THR A 226 -13.07 -5.67 2.02
N THR A 227 -11.74 -5.83 2.18
CA THR A 227 -11.13 -6.69 3.19
C THR A 227 -10.08 -5.93 4.01
N SER A 228 -9.69 -6.47 5.16
CA SER A 228 -8.64 -5.87 6.01
C SER A 228 -7.21 -6.15 5.50
N THR A 229 -7.08 -6.88 4.40
CA THR A 229 -5.81 -7.23 3.75
C THR A 229 -5.74 -6.65 2.33
N ASP A 230 -6.56 -5.65 2.04
CA ASP A 230 -6.52 -4.93 0.78
C ASP A 230 -5.31 -4.01 0.71
N ASN A 231 -4.75 -3.83 -0.49
CA ASN A 231 -3.52 -3.09 -0.72
C ASN A 231 -3.70 -1.56 -0.80
N GLN A 232 -4.91 -1.03 -0.63
CA GLN A 232 -5.14 0.39 -0.33
C GLN A 232 -5.03 0.70 1.16
N LEU A 233 -4.76 -0.30 2.01
CA LEU A 233 -4.59 -0.09 3.45
C LEU A 233 -3.14 0.22 3.82
N TRP A 234 -2.98 1.39 4.43
CA TRP A 234 -1.72 1.94 4.91
C TRP A 234 -1.76 2.15 6.42
N TRP A 235 -0.58 2.26 7.03
CA TRP A 235 -0.43 2.71 8.42
C TRP A 235 0.82 3.57 8.58
N VAL A 236 0.84 4.42 9.62
CA VAL A 236 1.98 5.28 9.92
C VAL A 236 2.85 4.67 11.02
N ASP A 237 4.15 4.66 10.77
CA ASP A 237 5.17 4.21 11.72
C ASP A 237 6.11 5.39 12.01
N LYS A 238 6.08 5.88 13.25
CA LYS A 238 6.81 7.10 13.63
C LYS A 238 8.30 6.81 13.80
N GLN A 239 9.12 7.60 13.13
CA GLN A 239 10.57 7.47 13.14
C GLN A 239 11.22 8.38 14.20
N GLU A 240 12.48 8.12 14.52
CA GLU A 240 13.26 8.92 15.48
C GLU A 240 13.40 10.39 15.05
N SER A 241 13.44 10.64 13.74
CA SER A 241 13.42 11.97 13.12
C SER A 241 12.18 12.79 13.48
N GLY A 242 11.09 12.12 13.89
CA GLY A 242 9.77 12.71 14.10
C GLY A 242 8.86 12.59 12.87
N ALA A 243 9.43 12.28 11.70
CA ALA A 243 8.68 11.96 10.48
C ALA A 243 8.11 10.53 10.53
N TYR A 244 7.45 10.12 9.46
CA TYR A 244 6.74 8.85 9.39
C TYR A 244 7.18 8.03 8.19
N TRP A 245 7.37 6.74 8.41
CA TRP A 245 7.19 5.77 7.35
C TRP A 245 5.69 5.56 7.15
N ILE A 246 5.22 5.68 5.92
CA ILE A 246 3.86 5.33 5.52
C ILE A 246 3.93 3.94 4.89
N ARG A 247 3.40 2.93 5.56
CA ARG A 247 3.61 1.53 5.22
C ARG A 247 2.37 0.89 4.64
N ASN A 248 2.54 0.17 3.54
CA ASN A 248 1.48 -0.63 2.96
C ASN A 248 1.30 -1.92 3.78
N PHE A 249 0.09 -2.15 4.28
CA PHE A 249 -0.18 -3.26 5.20
C PHE A 249 -0.04 -4.62 4.53
N SER A 250 -0.59 -4.77 3.32
CA SER A 250 -0.63 -6.05 2.61
C SER A 250 0.70 -6.40 1.97
N SER A 251 1.49 -5.40 1.58
CA SER A 251 2.75 -5.61 0.88
C SER A 251 3.93 -5.85 1.82
N ASN A 252 3.77 -6.71 2.82
CA ASN A 252 4.82 -7.03 3.80
C ASN A 252 5.42 -5.79 4.48
N GLN A 253 4.56 -4.82 4.84
CA GLN A 253 4.91 -3.60 5.56
C GLN A 253 5.96 -2.72 4.85
N LYS A 254 6.01 -2.79 3.51
CA LYS A 254 6.86 -1.94 2.68
C LYS A 254 6.41 -0.48 2.72
N CYS A 255 7.32 0.44 2.48
CA CYS A 255 7.12 1.87 2.66
C CYS A 255 6.74 2.56 1.36
N LEU A 256 5.99 3.64 1.47
CA LEU A 256 5.86 4.64 0.43
C LEU A 256 7.21 5.32 0.24
N GLY A 257 7.75 5.27 -0.97
CA GLY A 257 8.99 5.93 -1.37
C GLY A 257 8.79 6.71 -2.65
N VAL A 258 9.88 7.25 -3.17
CA VAL A 258 9.91 8.01 -4.42
C VAL A 258 10.81 7.28 -5.41
N GLU A 259 10.40 7.23 -6.67
CA GLU A 259 11.21 6.63 -7.73
C GLU A 259 12.48 7.46 -7.98
N GLY A 260 13.63 6.82 -7.80
CA GLY A 260 14.94 7.41 -8.00
C GLY A 260 15.83 7.23 -6.78
N ALA A 261 16.97 7.90 -6.77
CA ALA A 261 17.83 7.97 -5.59
C ALA A 261 17.74 9.37 -4.98
N ASN A 262 17.88 9.48 -3.65
CA ASN A 262 17.88 10.74 -2.92
C ASN A 262 16.62 11.60 -3.17
N GLY A 263 15.43 10.98 -3.16
CA GLY A 263 14.18 11.71 -3.31
C GLY A 263 13.80 12.03 -4.74
N GLY A 264 14.42 11.41 -5.74
CA GLY A 264 14.02 11.50 -7.14
C GLY A 264 14.09 12.92 -7.73
N SER A 265 13.36 13.12 -8.83
CA SER A 265 13.24 14.40 -9.54
C SER A 265 11.81 14.92 -9.51
N LEU A 266 11.58 16.14 -10.02
CA LEU A 266 10.23 16.66 -10.21
C LEU A 266 9.41 15.67 -11.05
N PHE A 267 8.22 15.33 -10.57
CA PHE A 267 7.31 14.34 -11.17
C PHE A 267 7.80 12.88 -11.13
N SER A 268 8.84 12.56 -10.34
CA SER A 268 9.12 11.16 -9.99
C SER A 268 7.88 10.51 -9.38
N LYS A 269 7.59 9.27 -9.78
CA LYS A 269 6.45 8.51 -9.26
C LYS A 269 6.68 8.13 -7.81
N LEU A 270 5.60 8.04 -7.04
CA LEU A 270 5.64 7.34 -5.76
C LEU A 270 5.65 5.84 -6.05
N VAL A 271 6.43 5.10 -5.26
CA VAL A 271 6.61 3.65 -5.41
C VAL A 271 6.53 2.97 -4.07
N LEU A 272 6.26 1.67 -4.10
CA LEU A 272 6.46 0.81 -2.96
C LEU A 272 7.95 0.48 -2.82
N ASP A 273 8.52 0.65 -1.63
CA ASP A 273 9.95 0.45 -1.40
C ASP A 273 10.28 -0.23 -0.06
N ASN A 274 11.54 -0.66 0.08
CA ASN A 274 12.09 -1.02 1.37
C ASN A 274 12.18 0.22 2.25
N CYS A 275 11.78 0.06 3.51
CA CYS A 275 11.83 1.14 4.48
C CYS A 275 13.29 1.50 4.84
N SER A 276 13.61 2.78 4.79
CA SER A 276 14.92 3.34 5.13
C SER A 276 14.76 4.73 5.77
N ASN A 277 15.66 5.07 6.70
CA ASN A 277 15.76 6.42 7.30
C ASN A 277 16.94 7.22 6.72
N VAL A 278 17.63 6.68 5.71
CA VAL A 278 18.79 7.33 5.08
C VAL A 278 18.53 7.67 3.62
N ASP A 279 17.30 7.48 3.15
CA ASP A 279 16.83 7.81 1.81
C ASP A 279 15.39 8.38 1.92
N ASP A 280 14.59 8.28 0.87
CA ASP A 280 13.36 9.01 0.65
C ASP A 280 12.05 8.34 1.08
N GLN A 281 12.09 7.42 2.05
CA GLN A 281 10.89 6.74 2.56
C GLN A 281 10.24 7.44 3.77
N GLU A 282 10.82 8.54 4.26
CA GLU A 282 10.25 9.33 5.35
C GLU A 282 9.38 10.49 4.84
N TRP A 283 8.21 10.65 5.47
CA TRP A 283 7.18 11.61 5.10
C TRP A 283 6.73 12.44 6.31
N GLU A 284 6.52 13.73 6.07
CA GLU A 284 5.86 14.64 6.98
C GLU A 284 4.39 14.75 6.62
N ILE A 285 3.53 14.68 7.64
CA ILE A 285 2.08 14.90 7.51
C ILE A 285 1.79 16.34 7.92
N ILE A 286 1.58 17.20 6.94
CA ILE A 286 1.48 18.65 7.13
C ILE A 286 0.03 19.06 6.97
N HIS A 287 -0.48 19.82 7.96
CA HIS A 287 -1.76 20.50 7.82
C HIS A 287 -1.48 21.88 7.20
N PRO A 288 -1.98 22.18 5.98
CA PRO A 288 -1.96 23.50 5.40
C PRO A 288 -2.48 24.54 6.40
N LYS A 289 -1.92 25.75 6.34
CA LYS A 289 -2.41 26.84 7.17
C LYS A 289 -3.79 27.22 6.68
N LYS A 290 -4.75 27.31 7.60
CA LYS A 290 -6.01 27.99 7.31
C LYS A 290 -5.74 29.48 7.45
N ASP A 291 -5.87 30.21 6.35
CA ASP A 291 -5.95 31.68 6.38
C ASP A 291 -7.23 32.15 7.08
#